data_AF-A0A948Y999-F1
#
_entry.id   AF-A0A948Y999-F1
#
_cell.length_a   1.000
_cell.length_b   1.000
_cell.length_c   1.000
_cell.angle_alpha   90.00
_cell.angle_beta   90.00
_cell.angle_gamma   90.00
#
_symmetry.space_group_name_H-M   'P 1'
#
loop_
_entity.id
_entity.type
_entity.pdbx_description
1 polymer ?
#
loop_
_entity_poly.entity_id
_entity_poly.type
_entity_poly.pdbx_seq_one_letter_code
_entity_poly.pdbx_strand_id
1 'polypeptide(L)'
;MTGKVTSFGSFFDSTMDRISDFLIISVFGFAHIVRWEIIVLFLFVSFLVSYVRSRGELAGNKTISFDIGLIERPERLIGIFVGLVGYVLAPSFVFWDYNIPELVFLLLFLLSSITFLQRTMWAYRKL
;
A
#
# COMPACT_ATOMS: atom_id res chain seq x y z
N MET A 1 -5.60 -3.38 26.72
CA MET A 1 -4.25 -3.43 26.10
C MET A 1 -3.28 -3.92 27.18
N THR A 2 -2.50 -4.98 26.94
CA THR A 2 -1.71 -5.71 27.96
C THR A 2 -0.46 -4.97 28.46
N GLY A 3 -0.22 -3.73 28.05
CA GLY A 3 0.91 -2.88 28.51
C GLY A 3 2.30 -3.34 28.07
N LYS A 4 2.41 -4.37 27.22
CA LYS A 4 3.68 -4.94 26.77
C LYS A 4 3.99 -4.51 25.34
N VAL A 5 5.02 -3.69 25.16
CA VAL A 5 5.63 -3.40 23.86
C VAL A 5 6.89 -4.24 23.73
N THR A 6 6.92 -5.17 22.77
CA THR A 6 8.08 -6.05 22.54
C THR A 6 8.56 -5.93 21.10
N SER A 7 9.85 -6.16 20.86
CA SER A 7 10.41 -6.17 19.51
C SER A 7 9.77 -7.24 18.61
N PHE A 8 9.42 -8.40 19.19
CA PHE A 8 8.66 -9.43 18.47
C PHE A 8 7.24 -8.96 18.11
N GLY A 9 6.55 -8.27 19.03
CA GLY A 9 5.21 -7.74 18.77
C GLY A 9 5.19 -6.76 17.60
N SER A 10 6.16 -5.83 17.54
CA SER A 10 6.30 -4.89 16.42
C SER A 10 6.59 -5.60 15.08
N PHE A 11 7.42 -6.65 15.09
CA PHE A 11 7.67 -7.49 13.92
C PHE A 11 6.41 -8.25 13.47
N PHE A 12 5.68 -8.84 14.42
CA PHE A 12 4.48 -9.63 14.15
C PHE A 12 3.34 -8.75 13.61
N ASP A 13 3.09 -7.60 14.24
CA ASP A 13 2.11 -6.60 13.80
C ASP A 13 2.41 -6.14 12.37
N SER A 14 3.68 -5.81 12.11
CA SER A 14 4.12 -5.50 10.76
C SER A 14 3.85 -6.64 9.79
N THR A 15 4.16 -7.89 10.13
CA THR A 15 3.94 -9.05 9.25
C THR A 15 2.46 -9.25 8.95
N MET A 16 1.60 -9.19 9.98
CA MET A 16 0.15 -9.31 9.86
C MET A 16 -0.44 -8.19 8.99
N ASP A 17 0.10 -6.97 9.05
CA ASP A 17 -0.31 -5.89 8.17
C ASP A 17 -0.08 -6.21 6.70
N ARG A 18 1.04 -6.87 6.32
CA ARG A 18 1.31 -7.22 4.92
C ARG A 18 0.40 -8.35 4.45
N ILE A 19 0.10 -9.31 5.32
CA ILE A 19 -0.88 -10.37 5.03
C ILE A 19 -2.26 -9.74 4.82
N SER A 20 -2.66 -8.81 5.69
CA SER A 20 -3.94 -8.09 5.59
C SER A 20 -4.02 -7.29 4.29
N ASP A 21 -3.00 -6.50 3.97
CA ASP A 21 -2.93 -5.72 2.73
C ASP A 21 -3.04 -6.65 1.50
N PHE A 22 -2.37 -7.81 1.50
CA PHE A 22 -2.47 -8.80 0.41
C PHE A 22 -3.90 -9.31 0.22
N LEU A 23 -4.58 -9.70 1.30
CA LEU A 23 -5.94 -10.23 1.24
C LEU A 23 -6.94 -9.16 0.78
N ILE A 24 -6.84 -7.95 1.34
CA ILE A 24 -7.72 -6.81 1.02
C ILE A 24 -7.56 -6.40 -0.45
N ILE A 25 -6.36 -6.44 -1.00
CA ILE A 25 -6.11 -6.09 -2.39
C ILE A 25 -6.54 -7.23 -3.32
N SER A 26 -6.13 -8.47 -3.03
CA SER A 26 -6.35 -9.61 -3.93
C SER A 26 -7.82 -9.98 -4.09
N VAL A 27 -8.67 -9.72 -3.08
CA VAL A 27 -10.10 -10.04 -3.16
C VAL A 27 -10.81 -9.30 -4.30
N PHE A 28 -10.36 -8.10 -4.68
CA PHE A 28 -10.91 -7.38 -5.84
C PHE A 28 -10.61 -8.08 -7.16
N GLY A 29 -9.45 -8.74 -7.27
CA GLY A 29 -9.10 -9.59 -8.41
C GLY A 29 -9.93 -10.88 -8.44
N PHE A 30 -10.04 -11.57 -7.31
CA PHE A 30 -10.85 -12.79 -7.20
C PHE A 30 -12.35 -12.55 -7.40
N ALA A 31 -12.85 -11.38 -7.02
CA ALA A 31 -14.23 -10.96 -7.26
C ALA A 31 -14.48 -10.47 -8.70
N HIS A 32 -13.46 -10.48 -9.56
CA HIS A 32 -13.51 -9.95 -10.93
C HIS A 32 -13.94 -8.47 -11.01
N ILE A 33 -13.67 -7.69 -9.95
CA ILE A 33 -13.96 -6.25 -9.89
C ILE A 33 -12.79 -5.45 -10.47
N VAL A 34 -11.56 -5.88 -10.24
CA VAL A 34 -10.34 -5.23 -10.75
C VAL A 34 -9.51 -6.25 -11.51
N ARG A 35 -9.05 -5.90 -12.71
CA ARG A 35 -8.11 -6.71 -13.50
C ARG A 35 -6.87 -7.15 -12.73
N TRP A 36 -6.47 -8.41 -12.92
CA TRP A 36 -5.32 -9.00 -12.22
C TRP A 36 -4.00 -8.28 -12.52
N GLU A 37 -3.85 -7.72 -13.72
CA GLU A 37 -2.68 -6.94 -14.10
C GLU A 37 -2.50 -5.72 -13.19
N ILE A 38 -3.61 -5.04 -12.85
CA ILE A 38 -3.61 -3.89 -11.94
C ILE A 38 -3.35 -4.34 -10.50
N ILE A 39 -3.99 -5.43 -10.07
CA ILE A 39 -3.80 -6.00 -8.72
C ILE A 39 -2.34 -6.37 -8.48
N VAL A 40 -1.71 -7.09 -9.41
CA VAL A 40 -0.32 -7.54 -9.27
C VAL A 40 0.65 -6.35 -9.21
N LEU A 41 0.47 -5.35 -10.07
CA LEU A 41 1.28 -4.12 -10.04
C LEU A 41 1.13 -3.37 -8.72
N PHE A 42 -0.10 -3.24 -8.22
CA PHE A 42 -0.36 -2.54 -6.96
C PHE A 42 0.17 -3.29 -5.73
N LEU A 43 0.02 -4.62 -5.68
CA LEU A 43 0.61 -5.46 -4.62
C LEU A 43 2.14 -5.32 -4.60
N PHE A 44 2.77 -5.41 -5.76
CA PHE A 44 4.21 -5.28 -5.89
C PHE A 44 4.71 -3.97 -5.30
N VAL A 45 4.12 -2.84 -5.69
CA VAL A 45 4.56 -1.53 -5.18
C VAL A 45 4.20 -1.30 -3.71
N SER A 46 3.04 -1.79 -3.24
CA SER A 46 2.65 -1.71 -1.81
C SER A 46 3.67 -2.42 -0.91
N PHE A 47 4.16 -3.58 -1.37
CA PHE A 47 5.19 -4.35 -0.69
C PHE A 47 6.54 -3.65 -0.75
N LEU A 48 6.92 -3.08 -1.90
CA LEU A 48 8.15 -2.29 -2.03
C LEU A 48 8.17 -1.06 -1.11
N VAL A 49 7.07 -0.31 -1.00
CA VAL A 49 6.97 0.85 -0.09
C VAL A 49 7.21 0.43 1.37
N SER A 50 6.66 -0.72 1.76
CA SER A 50 6.82 -1.28 3.10
C SER A 50 8.22 -1.85 3.34
N TYR A 51 8.82 -2.44 2.31
CA TYR A 51 10.17 -3.00 2.35
C TYR A 51 11.25 -1.93 2.43
N VAL A 52 11.18 -0.89 1.59
CA VAL A 52 12.18 0.19 1.60
C VAL A 52 12.18 0.94 2.93
N ARG A 53 11.00 1.15 3.53
CA ARG A 53 10.93 1.74 4.89
C ARG A 53 11.64 0.87 5.92
N SER A 54 11.29 -0.40 6.03
CA SER A 54 11.89 -1.28 7.04
C SER A 54 13.38 -1.51 6.81
N ARG A 55 13.82 -1.68 5.56
CA ARG A 55 15.24 -1.84 5.21
C ARG A 55 16.03 -0.55 5.40
N GLY A 56 15.45 0.59 5.06
CA GLY A 56 16.05 1.90 5.27
C GLY A 56 16.27 2.20 6.74
N GLU A 57 15.23 2.01 7.58
CA GLU A 57 15.31 2.17 9.03
C GLU A 57 16.36 1.24 9.65
N LEU A 58 16.45 -0.02 9.18
CA LEU A 58 17.48 -0.96 9.63
C LEU A 58 18.89 -0.52 9.21
N ALA A 59 19.08 -0.10 7.96
CA ALA A 59 20.38 0.35 7.46
C ALA A 59 20.86 1.63 8.16
N GLY A 60 19.94 2.52 8.52
CA GLY A 60 20.21 3.74 9.29
C GLY A 60 20.30 3.52 10.80
N ASN A 61 20.47 2.28 11.29
CA ASN A 61 20.53 1.96 12.73
C ASN A 61 19.35 2.54 13.54
N LYS A 62 18.17 2.69 12.92
CA LYS A 62 16.96 3.31 13.48
C LYS A 62 17.11 4.77 13.92
N THR A 63 18.18 5.47 13.50
CA THR A 63 18.35 6.91 13.76
C THR A 63 17.72 7.78 12.67
N ILE A 64 17.49 7.21 11.48
CA ILE A 64 16.88 7.90 10.34
C ILE A 64 15.46 7.40 10.16
N SER A 65 14.48 8.31 10.26
CA SER A 65 13.08 8.02 9.93
C SER A 65 12.87 7.94 8.41
N PHE A 66 12.00 7.00 8.02
CA PHE A 66 11.52 6.81 6.65
C PHE A 66 10.03 7.14 6.52
N ASP A 67 9.50 7.96 7.43
CA ASP A 67 8.12 8.48 7.45
C ASP A 67 7.92 9.62 6.43
N ILE A 68 8.45 9.42 5.22
CA ILE A 68 8.26 10.30 4.07
C ILE A 68 7.45 9.55 3.01
N GLY A 69 6.84 10.30 2.10
CA GLY A 69 5.99 9.73 1.06
C GLY A 69 4.78 10.60 0.77
N LEU A 70 4.18 10.44 -0.40
CA LEU A 70 2.86 11.02 -0.68
C LEU A 70 1.74 10.23 0.00
N ILE A 71 1.92 8.91 0.10
CA ILE A 71 0.89 7.99 0.57
C ILE A 71 1.49 6.91 1.45
N GLU A 72 0.90 6.68 2.62
CA GLU A 72 1.22 5.57 3.51
C GLU A 72 0.09 4.52 3.49
N ARG A 73 0.11 3.61 4.46
CA ARG A 73 -0.88 2.53 4.54
C ARG A 73 -2.30 3.02 4.82
N PRO A 74 -2.55 3.95 5.78
CA PRO A 74 -3.91 4.41 6.06
C PRO A 74 -4.59 4.99 4.82
N GLU A 75 -3.89 5.82 4.05
CA GLU A 75 -4.43 6.46 2.85
C GLU A 75 -4.70 5.44 1.73
N ARG A 76 -3.86 4.39 1.60
CA ARG A 76 -4.16 3.28 0.66
C ARG A 76 -5.44 2.55 1.04
N LEU A 77 -5.62 2.23 2.33
CA LEU A 77 -6.82 1.54 2.80
C LEU A 77 -8.08 2.41 2.62
N ILE A 78 -7.98 3.71 2.93
CA ILE A 78 -9.05 4.68 2.67
C ILE A 78 -9.36 4.74 1.17
N GLY A 79 -8.35 4.79 0.31
CA GLY A 79 -8.54 4.80 -1.15
C GLY A 79 -9.27 3.55 -1.63
N ILE A 80 -8.82 2.36 -1.24
CA ILE A 80 -9.49 1.09 -1.58
C ILE A 80 -10.95 1.09 -1.11
N PHE A 81 -11.20 1.55 0.12
CA PHE A 81 -12.55 1.66 0.66
C PHE A 81 -13.43 2.61 -0.16
N VAL A 82 -12.92 3.80 -0.53
CA VAL A 82 -13.62 4.75 -1.40
C VAL A 82 -13.91 4.14 -2.78
N GLY A 83 -12.96 3.39 -3.35
CA GLY A 83 -13.17 2.67 -4.61
C GLY A 83 -14.31 1.66 -4.52
N LEU A 84 -14.38 0.89 -3.43
CA LEU A 84 -15.46 -0.05 -3.17
C LEU A 84 -16.82 0.65 -3.00
N VAL A 85 -16.87 1.71 -2.19
CA VAL A 85 -18.11 2.48 -1.99
C VAL A 85 -18.57 3.07 -3.32
N GLY A 86 -17.66 3.63 -4.12
CA GLY A 86 -17.96 4.15 -5.45
C GLY A 86 -18.53 3.08 -6.38
N TYR A 87 -17.95 1.88 -6.37
CA TYR A 87 -18.48 0.73 -7.14
C TYR A 87 -19.90 0.35 -6.72
N VAL A 88 -20.18 0.33 -5.42
CA VAL A 88 -21.52 -0.01 -4.90
C VAL A 88 -22.55 1.08 -5.28
N LEU A 89 -22.17 2.36 -5.22
CA LEU A 89 -23.07 3.47 -5.55
C LEU A 89 -23.30 3.64 -7.06
N ALA A 90 -22.32 3.30 -7.89
CA ALA A 90 -22.38 3.46 -9.33
C ALA A 90 -21.77 2.25 -10.07
N PRO A 91 -22.40 1.06 -9.97
CA PRO A 91 -21.81 -0.19 -10.49
C PRO A 91 -21.67 -0.23 -12.01
N SER A 92 -22.47 0.54 -12.73
CA SER A 92 -22.41 0.64 -14.21
C SER A 92 -21.51 1.77 -14.70
N PHE A 93 -20.86 2.53 -13.80
CA PHE A 93 -19.95 3.59 -14.23
C PHE A 93 -18.69 2.98 -14.83
N VAL A 94 -18.38 3.42 -16.05
CA VAL A 94 -17.17 3.07 -16.77
C VAL A 94 -16.61 4.33 -17.41
N PHE A 95 -15.30 4.53 -17.29
CA PHE A 95 -14.57 5.59 -17.95
C PHE A 95 -13.35 4.98 -18.64
N TRP A 96 -13.29 5.09 -19.97
CA TRP A 96 -12.19 4.56 -20.79
C TRP A 96 -11.93 3.06 -20.57
N ASP A 97 -12.99 2.26 -20.47
CA ASP A 97 -12.92 0.82 -20.16
C ASP A 97 -12.39 0.47 -18.76
N TYR A 98 -12.36 1.45 -17.84
CA TYR A 98 -12.06 1.22 -16.43
C TYR A 98 -13.27 1.53 -15.56
N ASN A 99 -13.57 0.65 -14.61
CA ASN A 99 -14.55 0.93 -13.56
C ASN A 99 -13.92 1.77 -12.41
N ILE A 100 -14.75 2.17 -11.44
CA ILE A 100 -14.30 3.05 -10.34
C ILE A 100 -13.15 2.41 -9.52
N PRO A 101 -13.26 1.17 -9.00
CA PRO A 101 -12.15 0.50 -8.34
C PRO A 101 -10.86 0.46 -9.17
N GLU A 102 -10.93 0.13 -10.45
CA GLU A 102 -9.74 0.06 -11.29
C GLU A 102 -9.03 1.41 -11.39
N LEU A 103 -9.77 2.50 -11.59
CA LEU A 103 -9.22 3.87 -11.60
C LEU A 103 -8.56 4.23 -10.28
N VAL A 104 -9.19 3.87 -9.16
CA VAL A 104 -8.65 4.10 -7.82
C VAL A 104 -7.37 3.29 -7.60
N PHE A 105 -7.34 2.00 -7.96
CA PHE A 105 -6.16 1.16 -7.82
C PHE A 105 -5.00 1.65 -8.69
N LEU A 106 -5.27 2.14 -9.91
CA LEU A 106 -4.25 2.77 -10.75
C LEU A 106 -3.70 4.05 -10.13
N LEU A 107 -4.56 4.91 -9.57
CA LEU A 107 -4.13 6.11 -8.86
C LEU A 107 -3.25 5.75 -7.65
N LEU A 108 -3.69 4.79 -6.83
CA LEU A 108 -2.94 4.33 -5.66
C LEU A 108 -1.60 3.69 -6.05
N PHE A 109 -1.56 2.96 -7.16
CA PHE A 109 -0.32 2.41 -7.73
C PHE A 109 0.66 3.52 -8.11
N LEU A 110 0.20 4.56 -8.81
CA LEU A 110 1.05 5.69 -9.19
C LEU A 110 1.58 6.43 -7.95
N LEU A 111 0.71 6.77 -7.00
CA LEU A 111 1.10 7.45 -5.77
C LEU A 111 2.07 6.62 -4.93
N SER A 112 1.84 5.31 -4.83
CA SER A 112 2.73 4.39 -4.11
C SER A 112 4.09 4.25 -4.80
N SER A 113 4.11 4.25 -6.13
CA SER A 113 5.36 4.25 -6.90
C SER A 113 6.19 5.51 -6.65
N ILE A 114 5.53 6.67 -6.57
CA ILE A 114 6.18 7.92 -6.21
C ILE A 114 6.72 7.86 -4.78
N THR A 115 5.93 7.38 -3.81
CA THR A 115 6.40 7.18 -2.42
C THR A 115 7.62 6.26 -2.37
N PHE A 116 7.61 5.16 -3.10
CA PHE A 116 8.76 4.23 -3.19
C PHE A 116 10.03 4.95 -3.68
N LEU A 117 9.92 5.74 -4.76
CA LEU A 117 11.04 6.52 -5.28
C LEU A 117 11.51 7.58 -4.28
N GLN A 118 10.59 8.29 -3.62
CA GLN A 118 10.92 9.28 -2.59
C GLN A 118 11.72 8.66 -1.45
N ARG A 119 11.28 7.50 -0.94
CA ARG A 119 12.00 6.75 0.12
C ARG A 119 13.37 6.26 -0.34
N THR A 120 13.46 5.79 -1.57
CA THR A 120 14.74 5.33 -2.14
C THR A 120 15.74 6.48 -2.31
N MET A 121 15.28 7.63 -2.83
CA MET A 121 16.11 8.83 -2.94
C MET A 121 16.51 9.38 -1.57
N TRP A 122 15.63 9.27 -0.57
CA TRP A 122 15.95 9.65 0.80
C TRP A 122 17.03 8.76 1.40
N ALA A 123 16.94 7.44 1.22
CA ALA A 123 18.00 6.51 1.59
C ALA A 123 19.35 6.93 0.96
N TYR A 124 19.38 7.17 -0.35
CA TYR A 124 20.60 7.60 -1.05
C TYR A 124 21.23 8.89 -0.49
N ARG A 125 20.42 9.80 0.08
CA ARG A 125 20.90 11.09 0.61
C ARG A 125 21.30 11.05 2.08
N LYS A 126 20.84 10.06 2.84
CA LYS A 126 20.92 10.06 4.32
C LYS A 126 21.67 8.87 4.91
N LEU A 127 21.73 7.76 4.19
CA LEU A 127 22.58 6.61 4.53
C LEU A 127 23.99 6.84 3.94
#